data_AF-A0A5Q0NTI6-F1
#
_entry.id   AF-A0A5Q0NTI6-F1
#
_cell.length_a   1.000
_cell.length_b   1.000
_cell.length_c   1.000
_cell.angle_alpha   90.00
_cell.angle_beta   90.00
_cell.angle_gamma   90.00
#
_symmetry.space_group_name_H-M   'P 1'
#
loop_
_entity.id
_entity.type
_entity.pdbx_description
1 polymer ?
#
loop_
_entity_poly.entity_id
_entity_poly.type
_entity_poly.pdbx_seq_one_letter_code
_entity_poly.pdbx_strand_id
1 'polypeptide(L)'
;MDDNDQLDASGHAAAARKHVDGFNRTARGQPEQTPAETSSQLAEFAVLTAALPQAVSQLSSTLEQALASQALIMDSMTDESDPAITIGVARLHLEEARGLAVDLHKHLNAAHDATAHVVSPGVDNGHESMPWLHP
;
A
#
# COMPACT_ATOMS: atom_id res chain seq x y z
N MET A 1 32.60 -5.45 -8.31
CA MET A 1 31.35 -6.24 -8.29
C MET A 1 30.27 -5.19 -8.26
N ASP A 2 29.77 -4.84 -9.44
CA ASP A 2 28.77 -3.78 -9.58
C ASP A 2 27.40 -4.42 -9.36
N ASP A 3 26.85 -4.23 -8.17
CA ASP A 3 25.45 -4.52 -7.82
C ASP A 3 24.55 -3.53 -8.57
N ASN A 4 24.43 -3.72 -9.88
CA ASN A 4 23.37 -3.09 -10.66
C ASN A 4 22.14 -4.00 -10.68
N ASP A 5 21.61 -4.28 -9.48
CA ASP A 5 20.26 -4.85 -9.29
C ASP A 5 19.21 -3.77 -9.61
N GLN A 6 19.31 -3.17 -10.79
CA GLN A 6 18.27 -2.28 -11.29
C GLN A 6 17.10 -3.16 -11.74
N LEU A 7 16.18 -3.39 -10.81
CA LEU A 7 14.97 -4.14 -11.05
C LEU A 7 14.16 -3.46 -12.16
N ASP A 8 13.65 -4.26 -13.11
CA ASP A 8 12.60 -3.78 -13.99
C ASP A 8 11.28 -3.59 -13.22
N ALA A 9 10.24 -3.08 -13.88
CA ALA A 9 8.93 -2.85 -13.24
C ALA A 9 8.35 -4.12 -12.59
N SER A 10 8.60 -5.31 -13.18
CA SER A 10 8.14 -6.58 -12.65
C SER A 10 8.93 -7.00 -11.41
N GLY A 11 10.25 -6.73 -11.39
CA GLY A 11 11.11 -6.91 -10.22
C GLY A 11 10.69 -6.02 -9.05
N HIS A 12 10.40 -4.75 -9.31
CA HIS A 12 9.85 -3.84 -8.30
C HIS A 12 8.50 -4.31 -7.75
N ALA A 13 7.60 -4.78 -8.60
CA ALA A 13 6.32 -5.33 -8.15
C ALA A 13 6.49 -6.59 -7.29
N ALA A 14 7.42 -7.48 -7.65
CA ALA A 14 7.72 -8.69 -6.87
C ALA A 14 8.30 -8.37 -5.49
N ALA A 15 9.19 -7.37 -5.41
CA ALA A 15 9.73 -6.87 -4.15
C ALA A 15 8.62 -6.26 -3.28
N ALA A 16 7.77 -5.39 -3.84
CA ALA A 16 6.64 -4.80 -3.13
C ALA A 16 5.69 -5.87 -2.55
N ARG A 17 5.36 -6.90 -3.35
CA ARG A 17 4.57 -8.06 -2.87
C ARG A 17 5.24 -8.74 -1.68
N LYS A 18 6.55 -9.02 -1.75
CA LYS A 18 7.30 -9.65 -0.64
C LYS A 18 7.26 -8.80 0.63
N HIS A 19 7.34 -7.48 0.51
CA HIS A 19 7.22 -6.57 1.65
C HIS A 19 5.81 -6.62 2.27
N VAL A 20 4.76 -6.58 1.46
CA VAL A 20 3.36 -6.70 1.93
C VAL A 20 3.11 -8.06 2.59
N ASP A 21 3.59 -9.16 2.02
CA ASP A 21 3.48 -10.50 2.61
C ASP A 21 4.22 -10.60 3.95
N GLY A 22 5.40 -10.00 4.03
CA GLY A 22 6.19 -9.89 5.26
C GLY A 22 5.45 -9.10 6.33
N PHE A 23 4.91 -7.94 5.98
CA PHE A 23 4.08 -7.11 6.86
C PHE A 23 2.89 -7.90 7.40
N ASN A 24 2.10 -8.53 6.52
CA ASN A 24 0.92 -9.30 6.91
C ASN A 24 1.25 -10.46 7.86
N ARG A 25 2.39 -11.13 7.64
CA ARG A 25 2.87 -12.20 8.52
C ARG A 25 3.23 -11.67 9.90
N THR A 26 3.98 -10.56 9.96
CA THR A 26 4.42 -9.96 11.22
C THR A 26 3.24 -9.41 12.01
N ALA A 27 2.33 -8.67 11.36
CA ALA A 27 1.14 -8.11 11.98
C ALA A 27 0.22 -9.19 12.58
N ARG A 28 0.03 -10.33 11.89
CA ARG A 28 -0.75 -11.47 12.42
C ARG A 28 -0.11 -12.16 13.62
N GLY A 29 1.20 -12.03 13.79
CA GLY A 29 1.97 -12.73 14.81
C GLY A 29 2.20 -11.93 16.09
N GLN A 30 1.76 -10.68 16.19
CA GLN A 30 2.04 -9.79 17.32
C GLN A 30 0.79 -9.55 18.18
N PRO A 31 0.59 -10.33 19.27
CA PRO A 31 -0.55 -10.12 20.18
C PRO A 31 -0.45 -8.86 21.04
N GLU A 32 0.69 -8.15 21.05
CA GLU A 32 0.98 -6.98 21.91
C GLU A 32 1.46 -5.75 21.13
N GLN A 33 0.91 -5.47 19.94
CA GLN A 33 1.23 -4.22 19.27
C GLN A 33 0.74 -3.02 20.08
N THR A 34 1.65 -2.08 20.33
CA THR A 34 1.29 -0.81 20.95
C THR A 34 0.59 0.11 19.94
N PRO A 35 -0.29 1.02 20.39
CA PRO A 35 -0.92 2.00 19.50
C PRO A 35 0.09 2.84 18.69
N ALA A 36 1.28 3.12 19.24
CA ALA A 36 2.35 3.85 18.55
C ALA A 36 2.98 3.06 17.39
N GLU A 37 3.15 1.75 17.57
CA GLU A 37 3.64 0.86 16.50
C GLU A 37 2.59 0.71 15.39
N THR A 38 1.31 0.54 15.76
CA THR A 38 0.21 0.53 14.78
C THR A 38 0.11 1.85 14.03
N SER A 39 0.28 3.00 14.70
CA SER A 39 0.32 4.32 14.05
C SER A 39 1.45 4.40 13.04
N SER A 40 2.68 4.01 13.43
CA SER A 40 3.83 4.00 12.51
C SER A 40 3.57 3.13 11.27
N GLN A 41 2.95 1.95 11.46
CA GLN A 41 2.58 1.06 10.35
C GLN A 41 1.53 1.65 9.42
N LEU A 42 0.53 2.35 9.96
CA LEU A 42 -0.47 3.08 9.16
C LEU A 42 0.17 4.17 8.30
N ALA A 43 1.13 4.91 8.85
CA ALA A 43 1.88 5.92 8.09
C ALA A 43 2.69 5.30 6.94
N GLU A 44 3.40 4.21 7.19
CA GLU A 44 4.15 3.50 6.15
C GLU A 44 3.23 2.98 5.03
N PHE A 45 2.06 2.42 5.39
CA PHE A 45 1.06 1.98 4.42
C PHE A 45 0.44 3.15 3.65
N ALA A 46 0.21 4.29 4.29
CA ALA A 46 -0.27 5.49 3.62
C ALA A 46 0.74 5.98 2.56
N VAL A 47 2.03 5.96 2.86
CA VAL A 47 3.09 6.33 1.89
C VAL A 47 3.11 5.35 0.71
N LEU A 48 3.03 4.04 0.96
CA LEU A 48 2.99 3.04 -0.11
C LEU A 48 1.78 3.23 -1.04
N THR A 49 0.61 3.47 -0.45
CA THR A 49 -0.64 3.65 -1.22
C THR A 49 -0.69 4.97 -1.99
N ALA A 50 0.03 6.00 -1.55
CA ALA A 50 0.13 7.27 -2.27
C ALA A 50 0.78 7.14 -3.67
N ALA A 51 1.62 6.12 -3.87
CA ALA A 51 2.28 5.87 -5.16
C ALA A 51 1.42 5.04 -6.13
N LEU A 52 0.40 4.32 -5.63
CA LEU A 52 -0.43 3.41 -6.45
C LEU A 52 -1.19 4.12 -7.57
N PRO A 53 -1.81 5.30 -7.38
CA PRO A 53 -2.53 5.99 -8.45
C PRO A 53 -1.64 6.27 -9.67
N GLN A 54 -0.38 6.62 -9.45
CA GLN A 54 0.59 6.85 -10.52
C GLN A 54 0.97 5.54 -11.22
N ALA A 55 1.28 4.48 -10.47
CA ALA A 55 1.62 3.19 -11.04
C ALA A 55 0.50 2.63 -11.92
N VAL A 56 -0.75 2.73 -11.46
CA VAL A 56 -1.94 2.31 -12.21
C VAL A 56 -2.13 3.16 -13.47
N SER A 57 -1.92 4.48 -13.39
CA SER A 57 -1.99 5.37 -14.56
C SER A 57 -0.93 5.00 -15.61
N GLN A 58 0.29 4.66 -15.18
CA GLN A 58 1.35 4.23 -16.09
C GLN A 58 1.00 2.92 -16.81
N LEU A 59 0.43 1.94 -16.11
CA LEU A 59 -0.05 0.69 -16.73
C LEU A 59 -1.13 0.95 -17.79
N SER A 60 -2.07 1.87 -17.50
CA SER A 60 -3.12 2.26 -18.46
C SER A 60 -2.51 2.88 -19.72
N SER A 61 -1.52 3.77 -19.56
CA SER A 61 -0.79 4.37 -20.69
C SER A 61 0.01 3.33 -21.47
N THR A 62 0.62 2.34 -20.82
CA THR A 62 1.33 1.25 -21.51
C THR A 62 0.37 0.42 -22.37
N LEU A 63 -0.82 0.11 -21.87
CA LEU A 63 -1.85 -0.59 -22.66
C LEU A 63 -2.34 0.23 -23.86
N GLU A 64 -2.55 1.54 -23.67
CA GLU A 64 -2.91 2.45 -24.76
C GLU A 64 -1.81 2.52 -25.83
N GLN A 65 -0.55 2.62 -25.42
CA GLN A 65 0.58 2.61 -26.34
C GLN A 65 0.71 1.28 -27.08
N ALA A 66 0.47 0.15 -26.41
CA ALA A 66 0.48 -1.17 -27.06
C ALA A 66 -0.60 -1.25 -28.16
N LEU A 67 -1.82 -0.76 -27.89
CA LEU A 67 -2.90 -0.70 -28.87
C LEU A 67 -2.54 0.18 -30.08
N ALA A 68 -1.90 1.33 -29.84
CA ALA A 68 -1.53 2.26 -30.90
C ALA A 68 -0.33 1.79 -31.76
N SER A 69 0.54 0.94 -31.21
CA SER A 69 1.82 0.56 -31.82
C SER A 69 1.86 -0.83 -32.43
N GLN A 70 0.87 -1.69 -32.16
CA GLN A 70 0.94 -3.11 -32.52
C GLN A 70 -0.33 -3.63 -33.18
N ALA A 71 -0.17 -4.59 -34.10
CA ALA A 71 -1.26 -5.45 -34.53
C ALA A 71 -1.48 -6.54 -33.47
N LEU A 72 -2.23 -6.19 -32.43
CA LEU A 72 -2.62 -7.12 -31.38
C LEU A 72 -3.58 -8.17 -31.93
N ILE A 73 -3.52 -9.39 -31.39
CA ILE A 73 -4.38 -10.51 -31.79
C ILE A 73 -4.91 -11.15 -30.50
N MET A 74 -6.20 -11.42 -30.44
CA MET A 74 -6.81 -12.20 -29.37
C MET A 74 -6.46 -13.68 -29.54
N ASP A 75 -6.21 -14.39 -28.45
CA ASP A 75 -6.10 -15.84 -28.51
C ASP A 75 -7.50 -16.49 -28.68
N SER A 76 -7.53 -17.79 -28.98
CA SER A 76 -8.80 -18.49 -29.21
C SER A 76 -9.55 -18.85 -27.92
N MET A 77 -9.07 -18.40 -26.75
CA MET A 77 -9.68 -18.71 -25.45
C MET A 77 -10.76 -17.71 -25.06
N THR A 78 -10.95 -16.65 -25.85
CA THR A 78 -11.96 -15.62 -25.59
C THR A 78 -12.96 -15.52 -26.74
N ASP A 79 -14.23 -15.32 -26.41
CA ASP A 79 -15.27 -15.01 -27.41
C ASP A 79 -15.10 -13.59 -28.00
N GLU A 80 -14.45 -12.69 -27.26
CA GLU A 80 -14.06 -11.37 -27.76
C GLU A 80 -12.93 -11.51 -28.79
N SER A 81 -13.15 -10.94 -29.97
CA SER A 81 -12.24 -11.02 -31.11
C SER A 81 -11.48 -9.72 -31.35
N ASP A 82 -11.92 -8.60 -30.77
CA ASP A 82 -11.32 -7.28 -30.91
C ASP A 82 -10.43 -6.94 -29.69
N PRO A 83 -9.09 -6.90 -29.86
CA PRO A 83 -8.16 -6.48 -28.81
C PRO A 83 -8.42 -5.07 -28.30
N ALA A 84 -8.99 -4.17 -29.12
CA ALA A 84 -9.28 -2.80 -28.72
C ALA A 84 -10.36 -2.75 -27.64
N ILE A 85 -11.39 -3.60 -27.75
CA ILE A 85 -12.44 -3.72 -26.73
C ILE A 85 -11.83 -4.24 -25.43
N THR A 86 -11.04 -5.31 -25.49
CA THR A 86 -10.40 -5.91 -24.31
C THR A 86 -9.47 -4.91 -23.60
N ILE A 87 -8.64 -4.19 -24.34
CA ILE A 87 -7.77 -3.15 -23.77
C ILE A 87 -8.60 -2.00 -23.19
N GLY A 88 -9.67 -1.58 -23.86
CA GLY A 88 -10.58 -0.55 -23.35
C GLY A 88 -11.17 -0.92 -21.99
N VAL A 89 -11.65 -2.16 -21.83
CA VAL A 89 -12.16 -2.69 -20.56
C VAL A 89 -11.06 -2.77 -19.49
N ALA A 90 -9.87 -3.28 -19.84
CA ALA A 90 -8.75 -3.33 -18.90
C ALA A 90 -8.37 -1.93 -18.39
N ARG A 91 -8.34 -0.93 -19.27
CA ARG A 91 -8.06 0.46 -18.91
C ARG A 91 -9.17 1.07 -18.04
N LEU A 92 -10.43 0.72 -18.26
CA LEU A 92 -11.54 1.13 -17.39
C LEU A 92 -11.35 0.61 -15.95
N HIS A 93 -10.96 -0.67 -15.80
CA HIS A 93 -10.67 -1.23 -14.49
C HIS A 93 -9.45 -0.59 -13.82
N LEU A 94 -8.43 -0.21 -14.59
CA LEU A 94 -7.30 0.56 -14.06
C LEU A 94 -7.73 1.96 -13.60
N GLU A 95 -8.63 2.64 -14.32
CA GLU A 95 -9.16 3.94 -13.87
C GLU A 95 -9.95 3.81 -12.56
N GLU A 96 -10.77 2.79 -12.41
CA GLU A 96 -11.47 2.49 -11.16
C GLU A 96 -10.49 2.17 -10.03
N ALA A 97 -9.48 1.33 -10.29
CA ALA A 97 -8.43 1.00 -9.32
C ALA A 97 -7.65 2.24 -8.87
N ARG A 98 -7.43 3.21 -9.76
CA ARG A 98 -6.80 4.48 -9.43
C ARG A 98 -7.62 5.27 -8.41
N GLY A 99 -8.94 5.36 -8.61
CA GLY A 99 -9.85 6.00 -7.66
C GLY A 99 -9.82 5.33 -6.29
N LEU A 100 -9.94 4.00 -6.28
CA LEU A 100 -9.89 3.20 -5.04
C LEU A 100 -8.55 3.36 -4.30
N ALA A 101 -7.42 3.45 -5.01
CA ALA A 101 -6.12 3.69 -4.40
C ALA A 101 -6.03 5.06 -3.70
N VAL A 102 -6.62 6.10 -4.30
CA VAL A 102 -6.70 7.43 -3.68
C VAL A 102 -7.54 7.37 -2.41
N ASP A 103 -8.69 6.71 -2.43
CA ASP A 103 -9.56 6.61 -1.25
C ASP A 103 -8.93 5.76 -0.14
N LEU A 104 -8.25 4.67 -0.51
CA LEU A 104 -7.47 3.87 0.44
C LEU A 104 -6.40 4.73 1.15
N HIS A 105 -5.63 5.52 0.39
CA HIS A 105 -4.64 6.42 0.97
C HIS A 105 -5.26 7.41 1.97
N LYS A 106 -6.39 8.04 1.60
CA LYS A 106 -7.10 8.97 2.51
C LYS A 106 -7.52 8.28 3.80
N HIS A 107 -8.08 7.07 3.72
CA HIS A 107 -8.53 6.33 4.90
C HIS A 107 -7.37 5.88 5.79
N LEU A 108 -6.25 5.44 5.21
CA LEU A 108 -5.04 5.10 5.95
C LEU A 108 -4.45 6.32 6.67
N ASN A 109 -4.38 7.47 5.99
CA ASN A 109 -3.90 8.70 6.60
C ASN A 109 -4.83 9.16 7.74
N ALA A 110 -6.14 9.11 7.53
CA ALA A 110 -7.11 9.45 8.59
C ALA A 110 -7.01 8.51 9.80
N ALA A 111 -6.79 7.20 9.56
CA ALA A 111 -6.58 6.24 10.63
C ALA A 111 -5.29 6.54 11.40
N HIS A 112 -4.18 6.81 10.69
CA HIS A 112 -2.91 7.24 11.29
C HIS A 112 -3.10 8.47 12.19
N ASP A 113 -3.74 9.52 11.67
CA ASP A 113 -3.95 10.77 12.40
C ASP A 113 -4.82 10.57 13.65
N ALA A 114 -5.84 9.70 13.56
CA ALA A 114 -6.68 9.35 14.70
C ALA A 114 -5.92 8.55 15.78
N THR A 115 -4.94 7.73 15.40
CA THR A 115 -4.14 6.94 16.34
C THR A 115 -2.90 7.65 16.87
N ALA A 116 -2.45 8.74 16.23
CA ALA A 116 -1.20 9.43 16.54
C ALA A 116 -1.10 9.94 17.99
N HIS A 117 -2.24 10.13 18.67
CA HIS A 117 -2.30 10.62 20.06
C HIS A 117 -2.73 9.56 21.07
N VAL A 118 -2.91 8.31 20.64
CA VAL A 118 -3.27 7.20 21.55
C VAL A 118 -2.00 6.75 22.27
N VAL A 119 -1.91 7.10 23.55
CA VAL A 119 -0.82 6.67 24.43
C VAL A 119 -1.30 5.47 25.24
N SER A 120 -0.55 4.36 25.24
CA SER A 120 -0.76 3.31 26.23
C SER A 120 -0.47 3.89 27.61
N PRO A 121 -1.40 3.79 28.59
CA PRO A 121 -1.06 4.17 29.95
C PRO A 121 0.12 3.30 30.39
N GLY A 122 1.30 3.92 30.48
CA GLY A 122 2.37 3.37 31.29
C GLY A 122 1.78 3.19 32.68
N VAL A 123 1.98 2.01 33.25
CA VAL A 123 1.68 1.66 34.64
C VAL A 123 1.79 2.92 35.51
N ASP A 124 0.64 3.48 35.88
CA ASP A 124 0.56 4.44 36.98
C ASP A 124 0.86 3.61 38.23
N ASN A 125 2.15 3.44 38.53
CA ASN A 125 2.58 3.09 39.86
C ASN A 125 2.28 4.30 40.73
N GLY A 126 0.99 4.50 41.02
CA GLY A 126 0.55 5.41 42.05
C GLY A 126 1.28 5.07 43.35
N HIS A 127 1.69 6.13 44.06
CA HIS A 127 2.34 6.16 45.36
C HIS A 127 3.82 5.71 45.37
N GLU A 128 4.79 6.52 45.80
CA GLU A 128 4.79 7.33 47.01
C GLU A 128 5.53 8.67 46.80
N SER A 129 4.78 9.78 46.77
CA SER A 129 5.35 11.05 47.24
C SER A 129 5.35 10.99 48.77
N MET A 130 6.49 10.66 49.38
CA MET A 130 6.61 10.63 50.82
C MET A 130 6.26 11.99 51.43
N PRO A 131 5.44 12.04 52.50
CA PRO A 131 5.16 13.29 53.18
C PRO A 131 6.42 13.72 53.94
N TRP A 132 6.90 14.92 53.63
CA TRP A 132 7.93 15.60 54.42
C TRP A 132 7.42 15.79 55.85
N LEU A 133 7.94 14.99 56.79
CA LEU A 133 7.81 15.24 58.22
C LEU A 133 8.94 16.18 58.65
N HIS A 134 8.61 17.45 58.85
CA HIS A 134 9.24 18.29 59.88
C HIS A 134 8.53 17.99 61.20
N PRO A 135 9.26 17.79 62.31
CA PRO A 135 9.93 18.89 63.01
C PRO A 135 11.45 18.72 63.13
#